data_AF-A0A9P8RMT0-F1
#
_entry.id   AF-A0A9P8RMT0-F1
#
_cell.length_a   1.000
_cell.length_b   1.000
_cell.length_c   1.000
_cell.angle_alpha   90.00
_cell.angle_beta   90.00
_cell.angle_gamma   90.00
#
_symmetry.space_group_name_H-M   'P 1'
#
loop_
_entity.id
_entity.type
_entity.pdbx_description
1 polymer ?
#
loop_
_entity_poly.entity_id
_entity_poly.type
_entity_poly.pdbx_seq_one_letter_code
_entity_poly.pdbx_strand_id
1 'polypeptide(L)' 'MDEEESVHGPDDELTELKTAIIGKVIPRLLSPLKIIPRLVHGDLWDGNASAEVNTGNPMIFDPLCLYAHN' A
#
# COMPACT_ATOMS: atom_id res chain seq x y z
N MET A 1 6.99 -9.01 -4.16
CA MET A 1 8.00 -9.77 -3.39
C MET A 1 7.97 -11.25 -3.70
N ASP A 2 6.97 -12.04 -3.31
CA ASP A 2 6.95 -13.48 -3.66
C ASP A 2 6.79 -13.70 -5.17
N GLU A 3 5.89 -12.94 -5.79
CA GLU A 3 5.69 -12.92 -7.24
C GLU A 3 6.91 -12.38 -7.99
N GLU A 4 7.61 -11.41 -7.40
CA GLU A 4 8.81 -10.80 -7.96
C GLU A 4 9.98 -11.79 -7.93
N GLU A 5 10.17 -12.49 -6.81
CA GLU A 5 11.13 -13.58 -6.64
C GLU A 5 10.83 -14.74 -7.60
N SER A 6 9.55 -15.01 -7.90
CA SER A 6 9.18 -16.03 -8.90
C SER A 6 9.61 -15.68 -10.32
N VAL A 7 9.72 -14.39 -10.64
CA VAL A 7 10.11 -13.89 -11.98
C VAL A 7 11.63 -13.75 -12.07
N HIS A 8 12.29 -13.28 -11.02
CA HIS A 8 13.70 -12.91 -11.03
C HIS A 8 14.64 -13.93 -10.37
N GLY A 9 14.09 -14.92 -9.67
CA GLY A 9 14.85 -15.85 -8.84
C GLY A 9 15.14 -15.29 -7.44
N PRO A 10 15.70 -16.12 -6.55
CA PRO A 10 16.01 -15.72 -5.19
C PRO A 10 17.16 -14.70 -5.15
N ASP A 11 17.04 -13.75 -4.23
CA ASP A 11 18.06 -12.77 -3.87
C ASP A 11 18.23 -12.77 -2.34
N ASP A 12 19.43 -13.05 -1.86
CA ASP A 12 19.73 -13.23 -0.45
C ASP A 12 19.57 -11.92 0.35
N GLU A 13 19.99 -10.78 -0.23
CA GLU A 13 19.89 -9.47 0.41
C GLU A 13 18.42 -9.03 0.51
N LEU A 14 17.66 -9.23 -0.56
CA LEU A 14 16.23 -8.95 -0.59
C LEU A 14 15.47 -9.81 0.42
N THR A 15 15.87 -11.08 0.56
CA THR A 15 15.27 -12.02 1.52
C THR A 15 15.55 -11.63 2.97
N GLU A 16 16.78 -11.22 3.28
CA GLU A 16 17.13 -10.72 4.61
C GLU A 16 16.35 -9.44 4.93
N LEU A 17 16.30 -8.49 3.98
CA LEU A 17 15.57 -7.23 4.14
C LEU A 17 14.07 -7.46 4.33
N LYS A 18 13.45 -8.33 3.53
CA LYS A 18 12.05 -8.76 3.66
C LYS A 18 11.75 -9.24 5.06
N THR A 19 12.59 -10.13 5.57
CA THR A 19 12.45 -10.73 6.89
C THR A 19 12.53 -9.67 7.99
N ALA A 20 13.47 -8.73 7.88
CA ALA A 20 13.61 -7.63 8.84
C ALA A 20 12.42 -6.65 8.77
N ILE A 21 11.95 -6.29 7.58
CA ILE A 21 10.81 -5.38 7.41
C ILE A 21 9.55 -5.98 8.01
N ILE A 22 9.20 -7.21 7.61
CA ILE A 22 7.97 -7.87 8.03
C ILE A 22 8.01 -8.25 9.51
N GLY A 23 9.13 -8.81 9.99
CA GLY A 23 9.24 -9.33 11.35
C GLY A 23 9.49 -8.26 12.41
N LYS A 24 10.10 -7.11 12.05
CA LYS A 24 10.56 -6.11 13.02
C LYS A 24 10.06 -4.71 12.74
N VAL A 25 10.12 -4.23 11.49
CA VAL A 25 9.77 -2.84 11.17
C VAL A 25 8.26 -2.63 11.22
N ILE A 26 7.49 -3.43 10.48
CA ILE A 26 6.04 -3.30 10.40
C ILE A 26 5.38 -3.43 11.79
N PRO A 27 5.67 -4.46 12.62
CA PRO A 27 5.06 -4.57 13.94
C PRO A 27 5.41 -3.39 14.84
N ARG A 28 6.66 -2.89 14.80
CA ARG A 28 7.08 -1.75 15.63
C ARG A 28 6.34 -0.46 15.26
N LEU A 29 6.06 -0.24 13.98
CA LEU A 29 5.34 0.95 13.51
C LEU A 29 3.83 0.84 13.74
N LEU A 30 3.24 -0.34 13.56
CA LEU A 30 1.79 -0.50 13.58
C LEU A 30 1.21 -0.94 14.94
N SER A 31 1.97 -1.68 15.77
CA SER A 31 1.52 -2.16 17.09
C SER A 31 0.96 -1.09 18.03
N PRO A 32 1.51 0.14 18.12
CA PRO A 32 0.94 1.16 19.00
C PRO A 32 -0.36 1.78 18.46
N LEU A 33 -0.73 1.54 17.20
CA LEU A 33 -1.90 2.16 16.58
C LEU A 33 -3.17 1.35 16.89
N LYS A 34 -4.19 2.04 17.42
CA LYS A 34 -5.56 1.49 17.48
C LYS A 34 -6.25 1.76 16.15
N ILE A 35 -6.33 0.73 15.30
CA ILE A 35 -6.86 0.85 13.93
C ILE A 35 -8.34 0.45 13.92
N ILE A 36 -9.19 1.33 13.38
CA ILE A 36 -10.54 0.97 12.93
C ILE A 36 -10.45 0.75 11.41
N PRO A 37 -10.78 -0.43 10.89
CA PRO A 37 -10.71 -0.67 9.45
C PRO A 37 -11.64 0.27 8.68
N ARG A 38 -11.09 0.97 7.68
CA ARG A 38 -11.84 1.76 6.70
C ARG A 38 -11.51 1.29 5.29
N LEU A 39 -12.45 1.44 4.37
CA LEU A 39 -12.17 1.26 2.95
C LEU A 39 -11.27 2.41 2.47
N VAL A 40 -10.10 2.08 1.96
CA VAL A 40 -9.08 3.03 1.49
C VAL A 40 -8.74 2.73 0.04
N HIS A 41 -8.50 3.77 -0.76
CA HIS A 41 -8.16 3.67 -2.18
C HIS A 41 -6.86 2.89 -2.46
N GLY A 42 -5.87 2.99 -1.56
CA GLY A 42 -4.60 2.25 -1.63
C GLY A 42 -3.57 2.80 -2.60
N ASP A 43 -3.99 3.49 -3.66
CA ASP A 43 -3.11 4.09 -4.66
C ASP A 43 -3.55 5.53 -5.02
N LEU A 44 -3.79 6.36 -4.00
CA LEU A 44 -4.29 7.73 -4.22
C LEU A 44 -3.13 8.72 -4.31
N TRP A 45 -2.94 9.30 -5.49
CA TRP A 45 -1.97 10.34 -5.81
C TRP A 45 -2.46 11.15 -7.02
N ASP A 46 -1.76 12.21 -7.41
CA ASP A 46 -2.21 13.15 -8.45
C ASP A 46 -2.46 12.48 -9.82
N GLY A 47 -1.77 11.38 -10.14
CA GLY A 47 -2.01 10.61 -11.37
C GLY A 47 -3.34 9.86 -11.39
N ASN A 48 -3.88 9.54 -10.20
CA ASN A 48 -5.10 8.76 -10.00
C ASN A 48 -6.26 9.61 -9.45
N ALA A 49 -6.13 10.93 -9.49
CA ALA A 49 -7.15 11.87 -9.05
C ALA A 49 -7.36 12.97 -10.08
N SER A 50 -8.61 13.38 -10.30
CA SER A 50 -8.95 14.50 -11.16
C SER A 50 -10.22 15.19 -10.66
N ALA A 51 -10.60 16.27 -11.33
CA ALA A 51 -11.87 16.95 -11.13
C ALA A 51 -12.73 16.81 -12.39
N GLU A 52 -14.02 16.50 -12.20
CA GLU A 52 -14.98 16.51 -13.30
C GLU A 52 -15.15 17.94 -13.84
N VAL A 53 -15.17 18.09 -15.16
CA VAL A 53 -14.99 19.38 -15.84
C VAL A 53 -16.10 20.39 -15.53
N ASN A 54 -17.34 19.94 -15.36
CA ASN A 54 -18.48 20.85 -15.23
C ASN A 54 -18.79 21.22 -13.77
N THR A 55 -18.57 20.29 -12.86
CA THR A 55 -18.93 20.39 -11.44
C THR A 55 -17.73 20.65 -10.54
N GLY A 56 -16.52 20.33 -10.99
CA GLY A 56 -15.32 20.33 -10.17
C GLY A 56 -15.29 19.23 -9.12
N ASN A 57 -16.23 18.27 -9.15
CA ASN A 57 -16.27 17.18 -8.18
C ASN A 57 -15.06 16.26 -8.34
N PRO A 58 -14.51 15.74 -7.24
CA PRO A 58 -13.38 14.82 -7.30
C PRO A 58 -13.78 13.51 -7.98
N MET A 59 -12.91 13.03 -8.86
CA MET A 59 -12.96 11.70 -9.44
C MET A 59 -11.63 10.99 -9.12
N ILE A 60 -11.73 9.71 -8.72
CA ILE A 60 -10.58 8.88 -8.37
C ILE A 60 -10.58 7.63 -9.26
N PHE A 61 -9.39 7.15 -9.63
CA PHE A 61 -9.18 6.10 -10.62
C PHE A 61 -8.19 5.06 -10.11
N ASP A 62 -8.24 3.87 -10.70
CA ASP A 62 -7.29 2.77 -10.47
C ASP A 62 -7.03 2.46 -8.98
N PRO A 63 -8.10 2.12 -8.22
CA PRO A 63 -7.94 1.82 -6.81
C PRO A 63 -7.27 0.46 -6.58
N LEU A 64 -6.35 0.43 -5.61
CA LEU A 64 -5.89 -0.77 -4.94
C LEU A 64 -6.62 -0.90 -3.60
N CYS A 65 -7.95 -1.08 -3.67
CA CYS A 65 -8.84 -1.03 -2.51
C CYS A 65 -8.41 -2.00 -1.40
N LEU A 66 -8.25 -1.46 -0.18
CA LEU A 66 -7.94 -2.24 1.02
C LEU A 66 -8.70 -1.72 2.25
N TYR A 67 -8.90 -2.60 3.22
CA TYR A 67 -9.28 -2.18 4.57
C TYR A 67 -8.01 -1.82 5.34
N ALA A 68 -7.80 -0.53 5.59
CA ALA A 68 -6.60 -0.02 6.24
C ALA A 68 -6.92 1.09 7.25
N HIS A 69 -5.87 1.63 7.86
CA HIS A 69 -5.96 2.79 8.73
C HIS A 69 -6.24 4.05 7.90
N ASN A 70 -7.34 4.75 8.18
CA ASN A 70 -7.65 6.12 7.74
C ASN A 70 -8.79 6.72 8.60
#